data_AF-A0A8R7V3H2-F1
#
_entry.id   AF-A0A8R7V3H2-F1
#
_cell.length_a   1.000
_cell.length_b   1.000
_cell.length_c   1.000
_cell.angle_alpha   90.00
_cell.angle_beta   90.00
_cell.angle_gamma   90.00
#
_symmetry.space_group_name_H-M   'P 1'
#
loop_
_entity.id
_entity.type
_entity.pdbx_description
1 polymer ?
#
loop_
_entity_poly.entity_id
_entity_poly.type
_entity_poly.pdbx_seq_one_letter_code
_entity_poly.pdbx_strand_id
1 'polypeptide(L)'
;CGGDRKSATKPTKTSAATSSAKDPQSDAAKTRRERIGERLRVLQELVPNGSKVDMVTMLDKAITYVKFMQLQLTVLETDAFWPAQGGEAPEISQVKAALDAIILSSSQQPRQWS
;
A
#
# COMPACT_ATOMS: atom_id res chain seq x y z
N CYS A 1 -54.31 -11.18 16.66
CA CYS A 1 -55.37 -10.48 15.90
C CYS A 1 -55.01 -10.50 14.42
N GLY A 2 -55.76 -11.25 13.62
CA GLY A 2 -55.67 -11.24 12.16
C GLY A 2 -56.59 -10.18 11.56
N GLY A 3 -56.28 -9.75 10.34
CA GLY A 3 -57.09 -8.81 9.57
C GLY A 3 -56.71 -8.82 8.08
N ASP A 4 -57.40 -9.66 7.31
CA ASP A 4 -57.74 -9.57 5.88
C ASP A 4 -58.14 -8.12 5.44
N ARG A 5 -58.16 -7.62 4.18
CA ARG A 5 -58.22 -8.18 2.82
C ARG A 5 -58.16 -7.03 1.76
N LYS A 6 -57.72 -7.36 0.52
CA LYS A 6 -58.00 -6.73 -0.81
C LYS A 6 -57.37 -5.34 -1.09
N SER A 7 -56.81 -5.04 -2.27
CA SER A 7 -57.28 -5.31 -3.64
C SER A 7 -56.15 -5.29 -4.70
N ALA A 8 -56.34 -6.06 -5.77
CA ALA A 8 -55.47 -6.14 -6.94
C ALA A 8 -55.66 -4.95 -7.91
N THR A 9 -54.56 -4.46 -8.47
CA THR A 9 -54.50 -3.76 -9.77
C THR A 9 -53.09 -3.87 -10.37
N LYS A 10 -52.93 -4.72 -11.39
CA LYS A 10 -51.97 -4.49 -12.51
C LYS A 10 -52.80 -3.84 -13.62
N PRO A 11 -52.32 -2.79 -14.29
CA PRO A 11 -51.30 -2.89 -15.35
C PRO A 11 -50.29 -1.70 -15.21
N THR A 12 -49.16 -1.51 -15.88
CA THR A 12 -48.74 -1.65 -17.29
C THR A 12 -47.23 -1.36 -17.30
N LYS A 13 -46.48 -1.91 -18.26
CA LYS A 13 -45.07 -1.57 -18.49
C LYS A 13 -44.88 -0.07 -18.75
N THR A 14 -44.09 0.61 -17.93
CA THR A 14 -43.30 1.79 -18.32
C THR A 14 -41.83 1.44 -18.11
N SER A 15 -41.21 0.97 -19.20
CA SER A 15 -39.78 1.01 -19.37
C SER A 15 -39.32 2.46 -19.48
N ALA A 16 -38.11 2.70 -18.96
CA ALA A 16 -37.24 3.86 -19.16
C ALA A 16 -37.30 4.99 -18.11
N ALA A 17 -36.08 5.32 -17.68
CA ALA A 17 -35.66 6.54 -17.00
C ALA A 17 -35.86 6.60 -15.47
N THR A 18 -35.34 5.62 -14.72
CA THR A 18 -34.61 5.99 -13.50
C THR A 18 -33.32 6.65 -13.96
N SER A 19 -33.37 7.94 -14.25
CA SER A 19 -32.20 8.78 -14.34
C SER A 19 -31.47 8.66 -13.01
N SER A 20 -30.49 7.78 -12.94
CA SER A 20 -29.61 7.67 -11.79
C SER A 20 -28.78 8.95 -11.76
N ALA A 21 -29.32 9.99 -11.14
CA ALA A 21 -28.51 11.06 -10.59
C ALA A 21 -27.63 10.37 -9.55
N LYS A 22 -26.48 9.86 -9.99
CA LYS A 22 -25.46 9.36 -9.07
C LYS A 22 -25.10 10.55 -8.21
N ASP A 23 -25.30 10.37 -6.91
CA ASP A 23 -24.98 11.39 -5.94
C ASP A 23 -23.49 11.75 -6.09
N PRO A 24 -23.12 13.05 -6.15
CA PRO A 24 -21.74 13.47 -6.34
C PRO A 24 -20.77 12.89 -5.29
N GLN A 25 -21.25 12.56 -4.08
CA GLN A 25 -20.47 11.86 -3.06
C GLN A 25 -20.17 10.41 -3.48
N SER A 26 -21.11 9.73 -4.14
CA SER A 26 -20.91 8.38 -4.68
C SER A 26 -19.86 8.37 -5.80
N ASP A 27 -19.89 9.36 -6.69
CA ASP A 27 -18.91 9.48 -7.76
C ASP A 27 -17.52 9.83 -7.20
N ALA A 28 -17.45 10.76 -6.24
CA ALA A 28 -16.20 11.05 -5.53
C ALA A 28 -15.61 9.82 -4.80
N ALA A 29 -16.46 9.03 -4.14
CA ALA A 29 -16.05 7.79 -3.49
C ALA A 29 -15.53 6.75 -4.51
N LYS A 30 -16.17 6.64 -5.68
CA LYS A 30 -15.73 5.76 -6.77
C LYS A 30 -14.36 6.17 -7.29
N THR A 31 -14.15 7.44 -7.62
CA THR A 31 -12.84 7.95 -8.07
C THR A 31 -11.76 7.73 -7.01
N ARG A 32 -12.07 7.90 -5.72
CA ARG A 32 -11.12 7.58 -4.64
C ARG A 32 -10.72 6.11 -4.65
N ARG A 33 -11.68 5.19 -4.79
CA ARG A 33 -11.41 3.74 -4.86
C ARG A 33 -10.57 3.37 -6.07
N GLU A 34 -10.86 3.94 -7.23
CA GLU A 34 -10.07 3.74 -8.46
C GLU A 34 -8.62 4.21 -8.29
N ARG A 35 -8.41 5.41 -7.74
CA ARG A 35 -7.07 5.93 -7.45
C ARG A 35 -6.29 5.07 -6.44
N ILE A 36 -6.97 4.54 -5.43
CA ILE A 36 -6.34 3.62 -4.45
C ILE A 36 -6.00 2.29 -5.12
N GLY A 37 -6.92 1.73 -5.91
CA GLY A 37 -6.72 0.47 -6.63
C GLY A 37 -5.51 0.53 -7.58
N GLU A 38 -5.37 1.64 -8.32
CA GLU A 38 -4.23 1.84 -9.20
C GLU A 38 -2.90 1.86 -8.44
N ARG A 39 -2.84 2.61 -7.33
CA ARG A 39 -1.65 2.65 -6.48
C ARG A 39 -1.30 1.28 -5.89
N LEU A 40 -2.31 0.50 -5.51
CA LEU A 40 -2.12 -0.87 -5.02
C LEU A 40 -1.59 -1.80 -6.12
N ARG A 41 -2.06 -1.65 -7.36
CA ARG A 41 -1.56 -2.43 -8.50
C ARG A 41 -0.09 -2.14 -8.78
N VAL A 42 0.29 -0.86 -8.83
CA VAL A 42 1.69 -0.47 -8.99
C VAL A 42 2.54 -1.02 -7.83
N LEU A 43 2.04 -0.96 -6.60
CA LEU A 43 2.74 -1.51 -5.45
C LEU A 43 2.97 -3.02 -5.56
N GLN A 44 2.01 -3.80 -6.10
CA GLN A 44 2.17 -5.24 -6.32
C GLN A 44 3.32 -5.59 -7.26
N GLU A 45 3.59 -4.74 -8.27
CA GLU A 45 4.66 -4.93 -9.24
C GLU A 45 6.04 -4.56 -8.66
N LEU A 46 6.09 -3.58 -7.75
CA LEU A 46 7.32 -3.13 -7.10
C LEU A 46 7.76 -4.05 -5.95
N VAL A 47 6.83 -4.68 -5.26
CA VAL A 47 7.13 -5.54 -4.10
C VAL A 47 7.46 -6.96 -4.56
N PRO A 48 8.59 -7.56 -4.15
CA PRO A 48 8.92 -8.93 -4.47
C PRO A 48 7.82 -9.90 -4.00
N ASN A 49 7.30 -10.70 -4.95
CA ASN A 49 6.16 -11.60 -4.74
C ASN A 49 4.86 -10.89 -4.29
N GLY A 50 4.70 -9.58 -4.54
CA GLY A 50 3.53 -8.80 -4.15
C GLY A 50 2.21 -9.30 -4.75
N SER A 51 2.23 -9.81 -5.98
CA SER A 51 1.05 -10.38 -6.65
C SER A 51 0.60 -11.74 -6.14
N LYS A 52 1.41 -12.41 -5.30
CA LYS A 52 1.15 -13.77 -4.80
C LYS A 52 0.66 -13.80 -3.34
N VAL A 53 0.55 -12.64 -2.69
CA VAL A 53 0.17 -12.52 -1.27
C VAL A 53 -1.07 -11.64 -1.12
N ASP A 54 -1.74 -11.76 0.02
CA ASP A 54 -2.87 -10.89 0.35
C ASP A 54 -2.42 -9.45 0.63
N MET A 55 -3.38 -8.51 0.64
CA MET A 55 -3.10 -7.08 0.77
C MET A 55 -2.38 -6.71 2.07
N VAL A 56 -2.73 -7.33 3.19
CA VAL A 56 -2.11 -7.00 4.49
C VAL A 56 -0.65 -7.43 4.45
N THR A 57 -0.42 -8.68 4.05
CA THR A 57 0.95 -9.21 3.88
C THR A 57 1.76 -8.41 2.86
N MET A 58 1.15 -7.95 1.76
CA MET A 58 1.83 -7.11 0.76
C MET A 58 2.30 -5.79 1.35
N LEU A 59 1.46 -5.14 2.17
CA LEU A 59 1.80 -3.87 2.80
C LEU A 59 2.94 -4.03 3.81
N ASP A 60 2.92 -5.10 4.61
CA ASP A 60 4.01 -5.40 5.53
C ASP A 60 5.32 -5.67 4.76
N LYS A 61 5.25 -6.47 3.69
CA LYS A 61 6.40 -6.75 2.83
C LYS A 61 6.93 -5.50 2.14
N ALA A 62 6.08 -4.57 1.75
CA ALA A 62 6.50 -3.31 1.15
C ALA A 62 7.38 -2.50 2.11
N ILE A 63 6.99 -2.42 3.40
CA ILE A 63 7.78 -1.75 4.43
C ILE A 63 9.15 -2.43 4.58
N THR A 64 9.17 -3.75 4.65
CA THR A 64 10.43 -4.50 4.74
C THR A 64 11.30 -4.30 3.50
N TYR A 65 10.71 -4.26 2.31
CA TYR A 65 11.45 -4.10 1.06
C TYR A 65 12.06 -2.70 0.92
N VAL A 66 11.36 -1.65 1.35
CA VAL A 66 11.93 -0.28 1.40
C VAL A 66 13.14 -0.23 2.33
N LYS A 67 13.05 -0.84 3.52
CA LYS A 67 14.19 -0.93 4.45
C LYS A 67 15.36 -1.69 3.85
N PHE A 68 15.07 -2.77 3.12
CA PHE A 68 16.09 -3.55 2.42
C PHE A 68 16.76 -2.75 1.29
N MET A 69 16.01 -1.97 0.52
CA MET A 69 16.59 -1.11 -0.52
C MET A 69 17.46 0.00 0.09
N GLN A 70 17.02 0.60 1.19
CA GLN A 70 17.84 1.58 1.94
C GLN A 70 19.15 0.96 2.41
N LEU A 71 19.12 -0.28 2.92
CA LEU A 71 20.33 -1.02 3.28
C LEU A 71 21.27 -1.18 2.08
N GLN A 72 20.76 -1.61 0.92
CA GLN A 72 21.60 -1.78 -0.27
C GLN A 72 22.32 -0.48 -0.65
N LEU A 73 21.59 0.64 -0.64
CA LEU A 73 22.16 1.95 -0.94
C LEU A 73 23.24 2.33 0.07
N THR A 74 22.98 2.16 1.36
CA THR A 74 23.97 2.45 2.40
C THR A 74 25.22 1.60 2.27
N VAL A 75 25.09 0.30 2.00
CA VAL A 75 26.25 -0.59 1.79
C VAL A 75 27.09 -0.13 0.59
N LEU A 76 26.45 0.33 -0.48
CA LEU A 76 27.16 0.84 -1.65
C LEU A 76 27.82 2.20 -1.40
N GLU A 77 27.22 3.05 -0.55
CA GLU A 77 27.76 4.37 -0.20
C GLU A 77 28.87 4.31 0.85
N THR A 78 28.82 3.32 1.76
CA THR A 78 29.86 3.12 2.78
C THR A 78 31.01 2.27 2.23
N ASP A 79 31.99 2.96 1.63
CA ASP A 79 33.30 2.39 1.26
C ASP A 79 34.01 1.68 2.44
N ALA A 80 33.63 2.03 3.68
CA ALA A 80 34.11 1.42 4.93
C ALA A 80 33.50 0.05 5.26
N PHE A 81 32.38 -0.34 4.64
CA PHE A 81 31.72 -1.61 4.93
C PHE A 81 32.33 -2.76 4.12
N TRP A 82 32.87 -2.47 2.94
CA TRP A 82 33.64 -3.45 2.18
C TRP A 82 35.11 -3.32 2.59
N PRO A 83 35.69 -4.32 3.26
CA PRO A 83 37.11 -4.25 3.59
C PRO A 83 37.89 -4.18 2.28
N ALA A 84 38.64 -3.09 2.09
CA ALA A 84 39.57 -2.96 0.97
C ALA A 84 40.53 -4.15 0.98
N GLN A 85 40.39 -5.04 0.01
CA GLN A 85 41.19 -6.24 -0.27
C GLN A 85 41.68 -7.03 0.96
N GLY A 86 40.90 -8.04 1.38
CA GLY A 86 41.37 -9.12 2.25
C GLY A 86 40.91 -9.10 3.70
N GLY A 87 40.01 -8.19 4.09
CA GLY A 87 39.36 -8.23 5.40
C GLY A 87 38.14 -9.17 5.42
N GLU A 88 37.85 -9.73 6.59
CA GLU A 88 36.65 -10.54 6.83
C GLU A 88 35.39 -9.70 6.61
N ALA A 89 34.42 -10.25 5.89
CA ALA A 89 33.16 -9.56 5.64
C ALA A 89 32.43 -9.31 6.98
N PRO A 90 31.84 -8.12 7.18
CA PRO A 90 31.11 -7.81 8.41
C PRO A 90 29.94 -8.76 8.65
N GLU A 91 29.82 -9.21 9.90
CA GLU A 91 28.79 -10.15 10.38
C GLU A 91 27.38 -9.56 10.28
N ILE A 92 26.37 -10.41 10.00
CA ILE A 92 24.96 -10.00 9.76
C ILE A 92 24.42 -9.14 10.92
N SER A 93 24.83 -9.47 12.14
CA SER A 93 24.42 -8.75 13.35
C SER A 93 24.97 -7.31 13.40
N GLN A 94 26.19 -7.09 12.89
CA GLN A 94 26.81 -5.76 12.84
C GLN A 94 26.13 -4.89 11.79
N VAL A 95 25.80 -5.48 10.64
CA VAL A 95 25.01 -4.81 9.59
C VAL A 95 23.66 -4.36 10.14
N LYS A 96 22.98 -5.26 10.88
CA LYS A 96 21.68 -4.98 11.48
C LYS A 96 21.75 -3.84 12.50
N ALA A 97 22.77 -3.84 13.36
CA ALA A 97 22.96 -2.79 14.37
C ALA A 97 23.25 -1.42 13.73
N ALA A 98 24.11 -1.38 12.70
CA ALA A 98 24.38 -0.16 11.95
C ALA A 98 23.11 0.37 11.26
N LEU A 99 22.28 -0.53 10.72
CA LEU A 99 21.00 -0.17 10.10
C LEU A 99 20.04 0.46 11.10
N ASP A 100 19.86 -0.17 12.26
CA ASP A 100 18.98 0.33 13.30
C ASP A 100 19.42 1.73 13.77
N ALA A 101 20.73 1.96 13.94
CA ALA A 101 21.29 3.25 14.30
C ALA A 101 21.03 4.34 13.24
N ILE A 102 21.16 4.01 11.95
CA ILE A 102 20.89 4.93 10.85
C ILE A 102 19.39 5.25 10.73
N ILE A 103 18.53 4.24 10.86
CA ILE A 103 17.06 4.43 10.83
C ILE A 103 16.61 5.31 12.01
N LEU A 104 17.16 5.08 13.20
CA LEU A 104 16.91 5.91 14.38
C LEU A 104 17.39 7.36 14.17
N SER A 105 18.57 7.55 13.59
CA SER A 105 19.13 8.87 13.29
C SER A 105 18.32 9.64 12.24
N SER A 106 17.90 8.99 11.15
CA SER A 106 17.08 9.61 10.10
C SER A 106 15.70 10.02 10.59
N SER A 107 15.14 9.30 11.57
CA SER A 107 13.84 9.64 12.19
C SER A 107 13.90 10.91 13.04
N GLN A 108 15.10 11.38 13.40
CA GLN A 108 15.31 12.58 14.21
C GLN A 108 15.39 13.87 13.37
N GLN A 109 15.51 13.77 12.05
CA GLN A 109 15.54 14.95 11.20
C GLN A 109 14.13 15.56 11.09
N PRO A 110 13.95 16.86 11.41
CA PRO A 110 12.67 17.51 11.27
C PRO A 110 12.26 17.44 9.80
N ARG A 111 11.13 16.79 9.52
CA ARG A 111 10.56 16.71 8.17
C ARG A 111 10.12 18.11 7.75
N GLN A 112 11.03 18.83 7.10
CA GLN A 112 10.73 20.08 6.42
C GLN A 112 9.84 19.74 5.23
N TRP A 113 8.53 19.90 5.40
CA TRP A 113 7.61 19.92 4.28
C TRP A 113 7.52 21.37 3.80
N SER A 114 7.80 21.62 2.53
CA SER A 114 7.50 22.90 1.85
C SER A 114 6.30 22.70 0.93
#